data_AF-A0AB34PFA9-F1
#
_entry.id   AF-A0AB34PFA9-F1
#
_cell.length_a   1.000
_cell.length_b   1.000
_cell.length_c   1.000
_cell.angle_alpha   90.00
_cell.angle_beta   90.00
_cell.angle_gamma   90.00
#
_symmetry.space_group_name_H-M   'P 1'
#
loop_
_entity.id
_entity.type
_entity.pdbx_description
1 polymer ?
#
loop_
_entity_poly.entity_id
_entity_poly.type
_entity_poly.pdbx_seq_one_letter_code
_entity_poly.pdbx_strand_id
1 'polypeptide(L)'
;MAARPPNKHWLKAIVSFLVVLLTMPLGHVLMILMEHLITDKSMLHYSAFFMGAVGVVMVIAGVFAKGDTKQTLWGFFGGLLFWTGWVEFVFVYYAHRYGVMPEIVNGEIVTKPEYLIMPSSFGFWVMFMLLYIFSAKSACNFFNWIQRAVFRNRKNMIVARPMTRHTAIITFMELNMMLWSSYLLLMFCYDTNFLGERHPVTLLIGLICLVGSVFIFRKQLRLSSWGANIRMAIATVIVFWTPIEIMGRLNLFNEIWTDPLGHKTEVIVILVTFLLLVVYLSYAAYKGKRHH
;
A
#
# COMPACT_ATOMS: atom_id res chain seq x y z
N MET A 1 -30.12 -28.19 -9.40
CA MET A 1 -28.90 -27.84 -10.18
C MET A 1 -27.80 -27.48 -9.20
N ALA A 2 -26.82 -28.37 -8.98
CA ALA A 2 -25.65 -28.05 -8.18
C ALA A 2 -24.83 -26.96 -8.89
N ALA A 3 -24.69 -25.78 -8.27
CA ALA A 3 -23.84 -24.73 -8.78
C ALA A 3 -22.40 -25.27 -8.87
N ARG A 4 -21.84 -25.35 -10.08
CA ARG A 4 -20.41 -25.68 -10.27
C ARG A 4 -19.59 -24.79 -9.32
N PRO A 5 -18.63 -25.35 -8.56
CA PRO A 5 -17.77 -24.51 -7.73
C PRO A 5 -17.13 -23.45 -8.62
N PRO A 6 -17.09 -22.17 -8.20
CA PRO A 6 -16.49 -21.12 -9.01
C PRO A 6 -15.05 -21.51 -9.34
N ASN A 7 -14.69 -21.50 -10.63
CA ASN A 7 -13.34 -21.80 -11.08
C ASN A 7 -12.36 -20.86 -10.36
N LYS A 8 -11.59 -21.41 -9.42
CA LYS A 8 -10.61 -20.63 -8.65
C LYS A 8 -9.44 -20.29 -9.57
N HIS A 9 -9.15 -19.01 -9.71
CA HIS A 9 -8.04 -18.53 -10.54
C HIS A 9 -6.76 -18.40 -9.71
N TRP A 10 -6.27 -19.54 -9.22
CA TRP A 10 -5.13 -19.62 -8.31
C TRP A 10 -3.88 -18.92 -8.84
N LEU A 11 -3.50 -19.19 -10.10
CA LEU A 11 -2.30 -18.58 -10.68
C LEU A 11 -2.38 -17.05 -10.71
N LYS A 12 -3.52 -16.49 -11.13
CA LYS A 12 -3.71 -15.03 -11.18
C LYS A 12 -3.65 -14.42 -9.80
N ALA A 13 -4.32 -15.05 -8.82
CA ALA A 13 -4.33 -14.59 -7.45
C ALA A 13 -2.95 -14.63 -6.80
N ILE A 14 -2.22 -15.73 -6.95
CA ILE A 14 -0.86 -15.89 -6.40
C ILE A 14 0.09 -14.90 -7.04
N VAL A 15 0.11 -14.79 -8.37
CA VAL A 15 0.99 -13.83 -9.07
C VAL A 15 0.68 -12.39 -8.68
N SER A 16 -0.60 -11.98 -8.68
CA SER A 16 -0.98 -10.63 -8.26
C SER A 16 -0.66 -10.36 -6.80
N PHE A 17 -0.88 -11.33 -5.90
CA PHE A 17 -0.52 -11.23 -4.50
C PHE A 17 1.00 -11.08 -4.32
N LEU A 18 1.80 -11.93 -4.96
CA LEU A 18 3.26 -11.88 -4.85
C LEU A 18 3.84 -10.57 -5.40
N VAL A 19 3.35 -10.09 -6.55
CA VAL A 19 3.83 -8.82 -7.11
C VAL A 19 3.60 -7.67 -6.14
N VAL A 20 2.43 -7.60 -5.52
CA VAL A 20 2.15 -6.56 -4.53
C VAL A 20 2.86 -6.82 -3.20
N LEU A 21 2.99 -8.06 -2.76
CA LEU A 21 3.66 -8.41 -1.52
C LEU A 21 5.13 -8.00 -1.56
N LEU A 22 5.82 -8.32 -2.66
CA LEU A 22 7.25 -8.03 -2.81
C LEU A 22 7.54 -6.52 -2.94
N THR A 23 6.56 -5.66 -3.26
CA THR A 23 6.81 -4.22 -3.25
C THR A 23 7.02 -3.64 -1.86
N MET A 24 6.48 -4.25 -0.81
CA MET A 24 6.67 -3.77 0.57
C MET A 24 8.14 -3.86 1.00
N PRO A 25 8.78 -5.05 1.05
CA PRO A 25 10.19 -5.15 1.42
C PRO A 25 11.09 -4.39 0.44
N LEU A 26 10.78 -4.39 -0.87
CA LEU A 26 11.55 -3.60 -1.85
C LEU A 26 11.45 -2.09 -1.59
N GLY A 27 10.31 -1.59 -1.11
CA GLY A 27 10.14 -0.20 -0.71
C GLY A 27 11.05 0.17 0.46
N HIS A 28 11.05 -0.64 1.53
CA HIS A 28 11.95 -0.43 2.67
C HIS A 28 13.42 -0.51 2.27
N VAL A 29 13.81 -1.51 1.47
CA VAL A 29 15.16 -1.65 0.93
C VAL A 29 15.55 -0.41 0.13
N LEU A 30 14.67 0.08 -0.75
CA LEU A 30 14.92 1.30 -1.54
C LEU A 30 15.18 2.50 -0.64
N MET A 31 14.35 2.71 0.40
CA MET A 31 14.52 3.82 1.33
C MET A 31 15.87 3.75 2.06
N ILE A 32 16.21 2.59 2.61
CA ILE A 32 17.47 2.41 3.36
C ILE A 32 18.67 2.57 2.44
N LEU A 33 18.61 2.02 1.22
CA LEU A 33 19.67 2.21 0.23
C LEU A 33 19.81 3.67 -0.18
N MET A 34 18.71 4.42 -0.33
CA MET A 34 18.78 5.86 -0.61
C MET A 34 19.46 6.60 0.55
N GLU A 35 19.09 6.30 1.80
CA GLU A 35 19.71 6.90 3.00
C GLU A 35 21.22 6.58 3.11
N HIS A 36 21.66 5.38 2.70
CA HIS A 36 23.07 4.98 2.79
C HIS A 36 23.91 5.42 1.58
N LEU A 37 23.37 5.32 0.36
CA LEU A 37 24.09 5.61 -0.87
C LEU A 37 24.16 7.12 -1.16
N ILE A 38 23.17 7.88 -0.71
CA ILE A 38 23.12 9.33 -0.91
C ILE A 38 23.53 10.02 0.40
N THR A 39 24.85 10.15 0.59
CA THR A 39 25.44 10.72 1.81
C THR A 39 25.05 12.20 2.02
N ASP A 40 24.77 12.93 0.94
CA ASP A 40 24.30 14.31 1.01
C ASP A 40 22.78 14.37 1.22
N LYS A 41 22.36 14.84 2.39
CA LYS A 41 20.93 15.02 2.74
C LYS A 41 20.19 15.87 1.71
N SER A 42 20.83 16.88 1.12
CA SER A 42 20.18 17.72 0.12
C SER A 42 19.86 16.93 -1.15
N MET A 43 20.80 16.10 -1.62
CA MET A 43 20.60 15.21 -2.76
C MET A 43 19.52 14.16 -2.49
N LEU A 44 19.46 13.62 -1.27
CA LEU A 44 18.43 12.66 -0.87
C LEU A 44 17.03 13.26 -1.07
N HIS A 45 16.82 14.48 -0.57
CA HIS A 45 15.53 15.16 -0.69
C HIS A 45 15.16 15.51 -2.14
N TYR A 46 16.14 15.91 -2.97
CA TYR A 46 15.89 16.15 -4.40
C TYR A 46 15.55 14.85 -5.14
N SER A 47 16.27 13.76 -4.89
CA SER A 47 15.99 12.45 -5.48
C SER A 47 14.61 11.93 -5.08
N ALA A 48 14.23 12.07 -3.81
CA ALA A 48 12.91 11.70 -3.34
C ALA A 48 11.80 12.56 -3.96
N PHE A 49 12.03 13.86 -4.11
CA PHE A 49 11.09 14.75 -4.80
C PHE A 49 10.91 14.35 -6.26
N PHE A 50 12.00 14.05 -6.97
CA PHE A 50 11.95 13.57 -8.36
C PHE A 50 11.22 12.22 -8.47
N MET A 51 11.45 11.31 -7.52
CA MET A 51 10.76 10.02 -7.46
C MET A 51 9.23 10.19 -7.34
N GLY A 52 8.76 11.09 -6.47
CA GLY A 52 7.33 11.40 -6.37
C GLY A 52 6.77 12.02 -7.67
N ALA A 53 7.54 12.89 -8.34
CA ALA A 53 7.16 13.46 -9.63
C ALA A 53 7.05 12.38 -10.73
N VAL A 54 8.00 11.45 -10.79
CA VAL A 54 7.92 10.26 -11.67
C VAL A 54 6.64 9.48 -11.37
N GLY A 55 6.30 9.29 -10.10
CA GLY A 55 5.05 8.65 -9.68
C GLY A 55 3.81 9.32 -10.29
N VAL A 56 3.72 10.65 -10.25
CA VAL A 56 2.63 11.41 -10.87
C VAL A 56 2.60 11.23 -12.39
N VAL A 57 3.75 11.35 -13.05
CA VAL A 57 3.86 11.17 -14.52
C VAL A 57 3.40 9.77 -14.92
N MET A 58 3.76 8.75 -14.15
CA MET A 58 3.32 7.36 -14.38
C MET A 58 1.80 7.21 -14.29
N VAL A 59 1.15 7.84 -13.30
CA VAL A 59 -0.32 7.81 -13.17
C VAL A 59 -0.98 8.50 -14.36
N ILE A 60 -0.48 9.67 -14.76
CA ILE A 60 -0.98 10.42 -15.92
C ILE A 60 -0.81 9.60 -17.20
N ALA A 61 0.35 8.98 -17.43
CA ALA A 61 0.56 8.07 -18.55
C ALA A 61 -0.42 6.88 -18.51
N GLY A 62 -0.71 6.37 -17.30
CA GLY A 62 -1.70 5.32 -17.05
C GLY A 62 -3.12 5.67 -17.50
N VAL A 63 -3.52 6.95 -17.47
CA VAL A 63 -4.84 7.41 -17.94
C VAL A 63 -5.03 7.11 -19.43
N PHE A 64 -3.96 7.23 -20.22
CA PHE A 64 -3.95 7.01 -21.67
C PHE A 64 -3.65 5.55 -22.06
N ALA A 65 -3.23 4.71 -21.11
CA ALA A 65 -2.92 3.31 -21.37
C ALA A 65 -4.18 2.50 -21.73
N LYS A 66 -4.12 1.71 -22.81
CA LYS A 66 -5.22 0.82 -23.23
C LYS A 66 -5.17 -0.53 -22.49
N GLY A 67 -6.18 -0.79 -21.67
CA GLY A 67 -6.45 -2.06 -20.99
C GLY A 67 -6.41 -1.96 -19.46
N ASP A 68 -7.40 -2.56 -18.79
CA ASP A 68 -7.60 -2.45 -17.33
C ASP A 68 -6.36 -2.85 -16.52
N THR A 69 -5.67 -3.94 -16.90
CA THR A 69 -4.44 -4.38 -16.23
C THR A 69 -3.32 -3.36 -16.33
N LYS A 70 -3.11 -2.76 -17.51
CA LYS A 70 -2.05 -1.77 -17.71
C LYS A 70 -2.33 -0.52 -16.90
N GLN A 71 -3.57 -0.01 -16.97
CA GLN A 71 -3.99 1.13 -16.16
C GLN A 71 -3.79 0.86 -14.67
N THR A 72 -4.13 -0.35 -14.21
CA THR A 72 -3.92 -0.76 -12.81
C THR A 72 -2.45 -0.73 -12.43
N LEU A 73 -1.56 -1.28 -13.27
CA LEU A 73 -0.11 -1.31 -13.00
C LEU A 73 0.51 0.10 -12.96
N TRP A 74 0.15 0.98 -13.91
CA TRP A 74 0.60 2.37 -13.91
C TRP A 74 0.12 3.12 -12.66
N GLY A 75 -1.14 2.92 -12.26
CA GLY A 75 -1.69 3.51 -11.04
C GLY A 75 -1.05 2.96 -9.76
N PHE A 76 -0.76 1.65 -9.72
CA PHE A 76 -0.12 0.99 -8.59
C PHE A 76 1.33 1.46 -8.41
N PHE A 77 2.17 1.35 -9.44
CA PHE A 77 3.57 1.77 -9.36
C PHE A 77 3.70 3.28 -9.20
N GLY A 78 2.89 4.06 -9.92
CA GLY A 78 2.88 5.51 -9.77
C GLY A 78 2.45 5.94 -8.36
N GLY A 79 1.51 5.21 -7.75
CA GLY A 79 1.08 5.47 -6.38
C GLY A 79 2.11 5.09 -5.32
N LEU A 80 2.85 3.99 -5.50
CA LEU A 80 3.96 3.63 -4.61
C LEU A 80 5.07 4.69 -4.65
N LEU A 81 5.53 5.09 -5.85
CA LEU A 81 6.58 6.11 -5.97
C LEU A 81 6.13 7.48 -5.45
N PHE A 82 4.87 7.85 -5.66
CA PHE A 82 4.27 9.04 -5.08
C PHE A 82 4.28 8.99 -3.55
N TRP A 83 3.82 7.87 -2.97
CA TRP A 83 3.79 7.68 -1.52
C TRP A 83 5.18 7.81 -0.92
N THR A 84 6.13 6.99 -1.39
CA THR A 84 7.49 6.99 -0.85
C THR A 84 8.16 8.36 -1.06
N GLY A 85 8.04 8.95 -2.26
CA GLY A 85 8.74 10.19 -2.59
C GLY A 85 8.15 11.44 -1.96
N TRP A 86 6.85 11.68 -2.13
CA TRP A 86 6.22 12.93 -1.70
C TRP A 86 5.48 12.83 -0.37
N VAL A 87 5.05 11.64 0.05
CA VAL A 87 4.43 11.49 1.38
C VAL A 87 5.53 11.23 2.41
N GLU A 88 6.25 10.11 2.32
CA GLU A 88 7.22 9.71 3.34
C GLU A 88 8.44 10.64 3.40
N PHE A 89 9.17 10.81 2.28
CA PHE A 89 10.40 11.60 2.30
C PHE A 89 10.20 13.10 2.53
N VAL A 90 9.00 13.64 2.28
CA VAL A 90 8.69 15.03 2.65
C VAL A 90 8.48 15.15 4.16
N PHE A 91 7.87 14.16 4.82
CA PHE A 91 7.87 14.12 6.28
C PHE A 91 9.29 13.98 6.84
N VAL A 92 10.15 13.15 6.23
CA VAL A 92 11.58 13.05 6.59
C VAL A 92 12.28 14.41 6.45
N TYR A 93 12.05 15.13 5.35
CA TYR A 93 12.60 16.47 5.14
C TYR A 93 12.21 17.44 6.25
N TYR A 94 10.92 17.52 6.58
CA TYR A 94 10.45 18.43 7.63
C TYR A 94 10.90 18.01 9.02
N ALA A 95 10.99 16.71 9.29
CA ALA A 95 11.52 16.20 10.55
C ALA A 95 12.99 16.59 10.73
N HIS A 96 13.82 16.44 9.69
CA HIS A 96 15.21 16.88 9.71
C HIS A 96 15.35 18.41 9.79
N ARG A 97 14.53 19.16 9.05
CA ARG A 97 14.58 20.63 9.01
C ARG A 97 14.26 21.25 10.37
N TYR A 98 13.28 20.70 11.09
CA TYR A 98 12.85 21.21 12.40
C TYR A 98 13.46 20.46 13.58
N GLY A 99 14.36 19.49 13.35
CA GLY A 99 15.06 18.78 14.40
C GLY A 99 14.15 17.93 15.28
N VAL A 100 13.11 17.32 14.70
CA VAL A 100 12.22 16.40 15.45
C VAL A 100 13.04 15.20 15.92
N MET A 101 13.07 14.98 17.23
CA MET A 101 13.80 13.86 17.81
C MET A 101 13.05 12.55 17.58
N PRO A 102 13.76 11.45 17.27
CA PRO A 102 13.14 10.13 17.22
C PRO A 102 12.65 9.72 18.61
N GLU A 103 11.68 8.82 18.65
CA GLU A 103 11.26 8.20 19.90
C GLU A 103 12.27 7.11 20.27
N ILE A 104 12.93 7.29 21.41
CA ILE A 104 13.94 6.37 21.92
C ILE A 104 13.39 5.70 23.17
N VAL A 105 13.23 4.39 23.14
CA VAL A 105 12.84 3.58 24.31
C VAL A 105 13.98 2.62 24.60
N ASN A 106 14.49 2.63 25.84
CA ASN A 106 15.62 1.81 26.28
C ASN A 106 16.90 1.94 25.44
N GLY A 107 17.13 3.10 24.80
CA GLY A 107 18.33 3.36 23.99
C GLY A 107 18.23 2.91 22.53
N GLU A 108 17.12 2.30 22.12
CA GLU A 108 16.83 1.95 20.73
C GLU A 108 15.85 2.97 20.13
N ILE A 109 16.08 3.34 18.86
CA ILE A 109 15.15 4.18 18.10
C ILE A 109 13.96 3.31 17.71
N VAL A 110 12.82 3.53 18.36
CA VAL A 110 11.61 2.72 18.13
C VAL A 110 10.66 3.36 17.11
N THR A 111 10.63 4.70 17.07
CA THR A 111 9.88 5.44 16.03
C THR A 111 10.79 6.45 15.35
N LYS A 112 10.88 6.38 14.02
CA LYS A 112 11.60 7.40 13.24
C LYS A 112 10.86 8.75 13.29
N PRO A 113 11.58 9.89 13.21
CA PRO A 113 10.99 11.22 13.39
C PRO A 113 9.83 11.57 12.45
N GLU A 114 9.89 11.13 11.19
CA GLU A 114 8.86 11.36 10.18
C GLU A 114 7.49 10.78 10.57
N TYR A 115 7.51 9.64 11.26
CA TYR A 115 6.32 8.94 11.68
C TYR A 115 5.67 9.56 12.92
N LEU A 116 6.40 10.39 13.67
CA LEU A 116 5.84 11.21 14.75
C LEU A 116 5.06 12.42 14.22
N ILE A 117 5.43 12.93 13.03
CA ILE A 117 4.74 14.05 12.39
C ILE A 117 3.52 13.57 11.62
N MET A 118 3.59 12.38 11.00
CA MET A 118 2.52 11.85 10.13
C MET A 118 1.11 11.86 10.75
N PRO A 119 0.89 11.56 12.05
CA PRO A 119 -0.43 11.68 12.71
C PRO A 119 -1.08 13.06 12.59
N SER A 120 -0.30 14.14 12.46
CA SER A 120 -0.83 15.51 12.25
C SER A 120 -1.67 15.63 10.97
N SER A 121 -1.49 14.72 10.01
CA SER A 121 -2.26 14.67 8.76
C SER A 121 -3.68 14.11 8.93
N PHE A 122 -4.07 13.68 10.14
CA PHE A 122 -5.39 13.09 10.42
C PHE A 122 -6.57 13.95 9.95
N GLY A 123 -6.49 15.28 10.10
CA GLY A 123 -7.55 16.18 9.65
C GLY A 123 -7.77 16.12 8.13
N PHE A 124 -6.69 16.11 7.35
CA PHE A 124 -6.77 15.92 5.89
C PHE A 124 -7.27 14.52 5.54
N TRP A 125 -6.87 13.50 6.29
CA TRP A 125 -7.34 12.13 6.10
C TRP A 125 -8.85 12.03 6.26
N VAL A 126 -9.42 12.64 7.31
CA VAL A 126 -10.87 12.69 7.53
C VAL A 126 -11.59 13.36 6.35
N MET A 127 -11.05 14.48 5.85
CA MET A 127 -11.62 15.18 4.69
C MET A 127 -11.71 14.27 3.46
N PHE A 128 -10.63 13.56 3.12
CA PHE A 128 -10.64 12.62 1.99
C PHE A 128 -11.52 11.39 2.25
N MET A 129 -11.55 10.88 3.48
CA MET A 129 -12.45 9.79 3.89
C MET A 129 -13.91 10.16 3.67
N LEU A 130 -14.33 11.36 4.07
CA LEU A 130 -15.69 11.84 3.85
C LEU A 130 -16.01 11.90 2.35
N LEU A 131 -15.09 12.38 1.52
CA LEU A 131 -15.27 12.37 0.07
C LEU A 131 -15.48 10.94 -0.46
N TYR A 132 -14.71 9.98 0.03
CA TYR A 132 -14.85 8.57 -0.37
C TYR A 132 -16.16 7.94 0.12
N ILE A 133 -16.56 8.23 1.35
CA ILE A 133 -17.76 7.67 1.97
C ILE A 133 -19.01 8.24 1.29
N PHE A 134 -19.10 9.55 1.10
CA PHE A 134 -20.32 10.20 0.63
C PHE A 134 -20.37 10.37 -0.90
N SER A 135 -19.25 10.57 -1.58
CA SER A 135 -19.26 11.03 -2.99
C SER A 135 -18.75 10.01 -4.01
N ALA A 136 -17.87 9.09 -3.62
CA ALA A 136 -17.18 8.21 -4.58
C ALA A 136 -17.72 6.77 -4.58
N LYS A 137 -18.22 6.29 -5.73
CA LYS A 137 -18.29 4.82 -5.96
C LYS A 137 -16.87 4.28 -6.13
N SER A 138 -16.31 3.71 -5.06
CA SER A 138 -14.99 3.07 -5.06
C SER A 138 -15.10 1.61 -5.53
N ALA A 139 -14.04 1.10 -6.16
CA ALA A 139 -13.90 -0.32 -6.49
C ALA A 139 -13.41 -1.15 -5.30
N CYS A 140 -12.84 -0.48 -4.29
CA CYS A 140 -12.42 -1.11 -3.04
C CYS A 140 -13.64 -1.61 -2.25
N ASN A 141 -13.55 -2.86 -1.80
CA ASN A 141 -14.61 -3.52 -1.03
C ASN A 141 -14.80 -2.88 0.35
N PHE A 142 -13.74 -2.31 0.92
CA PHE A 142 -13.77 -1.67 2.24
C PHE A 142 -14.67 -0.43 2.23
N PHE A 143 -14.45 0.52 1.33
CA PHE A 143 -15.33 1.68 1.16
C PHE A 143 -16.77 1.26 0.84
N ASN A 144 -16.95 0.25 -0.03
CA ASN A 144 -18.27 -0.27 -0.34
C ASN A 144 -18.99 -0.91 0.86
N TRP A 145 -18.24 -1.48 1.81
CA TRP A 145 -18.76 -2.01 3.06
C TRP A 145 -19.15 -0.88 4.01
N ILE A 146 -18.26 0.10 4.23
CA ILE A 146 -18.55 1.30 5.06
C ILE A 146 -19.80 2.02 4.53
N GLN A 147 -19.87 2.29 3.24
CA GLN A 147 -21.03 2.94 2.62
C GLN A 147 -22.34 2.17 2.82
N ARG A 148 -22.29 0.84 2.80
CA ARG A 148 -23.47 0.00 3.07
C ARG A 148 -23.85 0.02 4.55
N ALA A 149 -22.86 0.01 5.44
CA ALA A 149 -23.10 0.10 6.88
C ALA A 149 -23.73 1.45 7.27
N VAL A 150 -23.21 2.56 6.70
CA VAL A 150 -23.63 3.93 7.02
C VAL A 150 -24.94 4.33 6.31
N PHE A 151 -25.06 4.10 5.00
CA PHE A 151 -26.20 4.60 4.21
C PHE A 151 -27.30 3.59 3.95
N ARG A 152 -27.07 2.30 4.27
CA ARG A 152 -28.01 1.18 4.06
C ARG A 152 -28.71 1.29 2.69
N ASN A 153 -30.03 1.51 2.69
CA ASN A 153 -30.87 1.56 1.48
C ASN A 153 -30.72 2.86 0.67
N ARG A 154 -30.10 3.93 1.20
CA ARG A 154 -29.91 5.22 0.51
C ARG A 154 -28.57 5.35 -0.22
N LYS A 155 -27.75 4.29 -0.26
CA LYS A 155 -26.42 4.30 -0.89
C LYS A 155 -26.44 4.82 -2.33
N ASN A 156 -27.40 4.37 -3.15
CA ASN A 156 -27.47 4.74 -4.57
C ASN A 156 -27.90 6.19 -4.82
N MET A 157 -28.52 6.83 -3.82
CA MET A 157 -28.97 8.23 -3.89
C MET A 157 -27.86 9.21 -3.49
N ILE A 158 -27.02 8.83 -2.53
CA ILE A 158 -25.94 9.67 -1.99
C ILE A 158 -24.65 9.48 -2.82
N VAL A 159 -24.31 8.23 -3.14
CA VAL A 159 -23.09 7.88 -3.90
C VAL A 159 -23.42 7.72 -5.38
N ALA A 160 -23.63 8.83 -6.08
CA ALA A 160 -24.20 8.80 -7.44
C ALA A 160 -23.22 8.33 -8.53
N ARG A 161 -21.93 8.72 -8.46
CA ARG A 161 -20.97 8.52 -9.58
C ARG A 161 -19.59 8.05 -9.09
N PRO A 162 -18.87 7.21 -9.86
CA PRO A 162 -17.45 6.98 -9.63
C PRO A 162 -16.68 8.28 -9.90
N MET A 163 -15.66 8.60 -9.09
CA MET A 163 -14.88 9.85 -9.23
C MET A 163 -14.23 10.00 -10.61
N THR A 164 -13.86 8.89 -11.24
CA THR A 164 -13.20 8.87 -12.54
C THR A 164 -13.49 7.56 -13.25
N ARG A 165 -13.45 7.57 -14.58
CA ARG A 165 -13.55 6.37 -15.41
C ARG A 165 -12.21 5.63 -15.51
N HIS A 166 -11.10 6.29 -15.22
CA HIS A 166 -9.76 5.75 -15.46
C HIS A 166 -9.30 4.87 -14.29
N THR A 167 -9.11 3.57 -14.56
CA THR A 167 -8.66 2.59 -13.55
C THR A 167 -7.32 2.98 -12.93
N ALA A 168 -6.45 3.69 -13.66
CA ALA A 168 -5.15 4.15 -13.15
C ALA A 168 -5.30 5.10 -11.96
N ILE A 169 -6.15 6.13 -12.09
CA ILE A 169 -6.41 7.10 -11.02
C ILE A 169 -7.14 6.42 -9.85
N ILE A 170 -8.10 5.53 -10.13
CA ILE A 170 -8.80 4.78 -9.07
C ILE A 170 -7.78 3.98 -8.25
N THR A 171 -6.91 3.22 -8.92
CA THR A 171 -5.90 2.39 -8.24
C THR A 171 -4.93 3.25 -7.44
N PHE A 172 -4.44 4.35 -8.03
CA PHE A 172 -3.57 5.32 -7.37
C PHE A 172 -4.20 5.87 -6.08
N MET A 173 -5.43 6.37 -6.18
CA MET A 173 -6.07 7.01 -5.04
C MET A 173 -6.48 5.99 -3.97
N GLU A 174 -6.98 4.82 -4.36
CA GLU A 174 -7.34 3.75 -3.42
C GLU A 174 -6.11 3.21 -2.69
N LEU A 175 -4.98 3.03 -3.39
CA LEU A 175 -3.70 2.63 -2.79
C LEU A 175 -3.26 3.64 -1.72
N ASN A 176 -3.13 4.91 -2.09
CA ASN A 176 -2.65 5.96 -1.18
C ASN A 176 -3.58 6.13 0.01
N MET A 177 -4.90 6.06 -0.19
CA MET A 177 -5.87 6.18 0.89
C MET A 177 -5.80 4.98 1.86
N MET A 178 -5.59 3.76 1.35
CA MET A 178 -5.43 2.57 2.19
C MET A 178 -4.10 2.58 2.96
N LEU A 179 -2.99 2.96 2.30
CA LEU A 179 -1.69 3.15 2.96
C LEU A 179 -1.83 4.17 4.08
N TRP A 180 -2.33 5.37 3.78
CA TRP A 180 -2.49 6.43 4.78
C TRP A 180 -3.35 6.01 5.97
N SER A 181 -4.46 5.32 5.73
CA SER A 181 -5.31 4.80 6.81
C SER A 181 -4.57 3.79 7.68
N SER A 182 -3.77 2.91 7.07
CA SER A 182 -3.03 1.87 7.78
C SER A 182 -1.86 2.47 8.58
N TYR A 183 -1.16 3.45 8.01
CA TYR A 183 -0.11 4.19 8.73
C TYR A 183 -0.68 4.96 9.92
N LEU A 184 -1.77 5.72 9.73
CA LEU A 184 -2.40 6.44 10.85
C LEU A 184 -2.87 5.48 11.94
N LEU A 185 -3.48 4.35 11.55
CA LEU A 185 -3.89 3.31 12.51
C LEU A 185 -2.68 2.80 13.31
N LEU A 186 -1.59 2.43 12.63
CA LEU A 186 -0.37 1.94 13.29
C LEU A 186 0.23 3.01 14.21
N MET A 187 0.36 4.25 13.75
CA MET A 187 0.93 5.33 14.57
C MET A 187 0.11 5.62 15.82
N PHE A 188 -1.22 5.62 15.74
CA PHE A 188 -2.06 5.76 16.94
C PHE A 188 -2.00 4.54 17.87
N CYS A 189 -1.79 3.34 17.32
CA CYS A 189 -1.58 2.15 18.15
C CYS A 189 -0.25 2.17 18.88
N TYR A 190 0.78 2.76 18.25
CA TYR A 190 2.13 2.81 18.78
C TYR A 190 2.36 3.95 19.76
N ASP A 191 1.62 5.07 19.62
CA ASP A 191 1.69 6.18 20.56
C ASP A 191 1.31 5.73 21.97
N THR A 192 2.26 5.88 22.89
CA THR A 192 2.13 5.49 24.30
C THR A 192 1.10 6.31 25.06
N ASN A 193 0.74 7.50 24.57
CA ASN A 193 -0.32 8.32 25.17
C ASN A 193 -1.73 7.79 24.86
N PHE A 194 -1.89 7.01 23.78
CA PHE A 194 -3.18 6.44 23.37
C PHE A 194 -3.33 4.98 23.77
N LEU A 195 -2.46 4.11 23.26
CA LEU A 195 -2.53 2.66 23.45
C LEU A 195 -1.17 2.12 23.89
N GLY A 196 -0.14 2.37 23.10
CA GLY A 196 1.19 1.82 23.27
C GLY A 196 1.39 0.47 22.56
N GLU A 197 2.66 0.19 22.26
CA GLU A 197 3.09 -0.92 21.39
C GLU A 197 2.71 -2.30 21.91
N ARG A 198 2.81 -2.52 23.23
CA ARG A 198 2.52 -3.82 23.88
C ARG A 198 1.08 -3.91 24.38
N HIS A 199 0.23 -2.94 24.03
CA HIS A 199 -1.15 -2.92 24.49
C HIS A 199 -1.95 -4.07 23.85
N PRO A 200 -2.81 -4.78 24.61
CA PRO A 200 -3.61 -5.89 24.07
C PRO A 200 -4.49 -5.48 22.89
N VAL A 201 -4.92 -4.21 22.82
CA VAL A 201 -5.68 -3.68 21.68
C VAL A 201 -4.83 -3.62 20.41
N THR A 202 -3.55 -3.21 20.50
CA THR A 202 -2.63 -3.18 19.35
C THR A 202 -2.43 -4.58 18.79
N LEU A 203 -2.23 -5.58 19.66
CA LEU A 203 -2.14 -6.99 19.27
C LEU A 203 -3.44 -7.52 18.66
N LEU A 204 -4.59 -7.15 19.23
CA LEU A 204 -5.91 -7.52 18.71
C LEU A 204 -6.15 -6.94 17.31
N ILE A 205 -5.76 -5.69 17.08
CA ILE A 205 -5.82 -5.05 15.75
C ILE A 205 -4.97 -5.84 14.75
N GLY A 206 -3.74 -6.23 15.14
CA GLY A 206 -2.90 -7.11 14.34
C GLY A 206 -3.58 -8.43 13.99
N LEU A 207 -4.21 -9.10 14.97
CA LEU A 207 -4.95 -10.34 14.75
C LEU A 207 -6.15 -10.15 13.81
N ILE A 208 -6.93 -9.07 13.99
CA ILE A 208 -8.07 -8.74 13.14
C ILE A 208 -7.61 -8.50 11.70
N CYS A 209 -6.52 -7.77 11.50
CA CYS A 209 -5.90 -7.56 10.19
C CYS A 209 -5.43 -8.88 9.57
N LEU A 210 -4.76 -9.75 10.34
CA LEU A 210 -4.32 -11.06 9.87
C LEU A 210 -5.50 -11.91 9.38
N VAL A 211 -6.54 -12.05 10.20
CA VAL A 211 -7.77 -12.79 9.85
C VAL A 211 -8.47 -12.14 8.64
N GLY A 212 -8.56 -10.81 8.62
CA GLY A 212 -9.13 -10.03 7.53
C GLY A 212 -8.42 -10.28 6.20
N SER A 213 -7.08 -10.33 6.20
CA SER A 213 -6.27 -10.59 5.00
C SER A 213 -6.60 -11.95 4.37
N VAL A 214 -6.81 -12.99 5.19
CA VAL A 214 -7.20 -14.34 4.72
C VAL A 214 -8.57 -14.30 4.05
N PHE A 215 -9.54 -13.58 4.62
CA PHE A 215 -10.87 -13.44 4.01
C PHE A 215 -10.82 -12.70 2.67
N ILE A 216 -10.04 -11.62 2.58
CA ILE A 216 -9.86 -10.85 1.34
C ILE A 216 -9.15 -11.72 0.29
N PHE A 217 -8.11 -12.45 0.66
CA PHE A 217 -7.40 -13.37 -0.23
C PHE A 217 -8.32 -14.48 -0.76
N ARG A 218 -9.18 -15.06 0.09
CA ARG A 218 -10.19 -16.05 -0.36
C ARG A 218 -11.15 -15.48 -1.39
N LYS A 219 -11.48 -14.18 -1.30
CA LYS A 219 -12.28 -13.48 -2.31
C LYS A 219 -11.48 -13.23 -3.59
N GLN A 220 -10.20 -12.87 -3.47
CA GLN A 220 -9.29 -12.66 -4.59
C GLN A 220 -9.18 -13.90 -5.50
N LEU A 221 -9.20 -15.11 -4.94
CA LEU A 221 -9.19 -16.38 -5.69
C LEU A 221 -10.34 -16.55 -6.70
N ARG A 222 -11.44 -15.80 -6.53
CA ARG A 222 -12.62 -15.87 -7.40
C ARG A 222 -12.59 -14.84 -8.54
N LEU A 223 -11.60 -13.95 -8.58
CA LEU A 223 -11.52 -12.88 -9.58
C LEU A 223 -10.81 -13.36 -10.86
N SER A 224 -11.49 -13.22 -12.00
CA SER A 224 -11.01 -13.68 -13.31
C SER A 224 -10.16 -12.66 -14.06
N SER A 225 -10.37 -11.35 -13.83
CA SER A 225 -9.62 -10.28 -14.49
C SER A 225 -8.35 -9.91 -13.73
N TRP A 226 -7.25 -9.71 -14.46
CA TRP A 226 -5.95 -9.37 -13.89
C TRP A 226 -5.97 -8.05 -13.12
N GLY A 227 -6.52 -6.97 -13.69
CA GLY A 227 -6.57 -5.67 -13.02
C GLY A 227 -7.43 -5.66 -11.74
N ALA A 228 -8.58 -6.37 -11.73
CA ALA A 228 -9.35 -6.53 -10.50
C ALA A 228 -8.62 -7.39 -9.45
N ASN A 229 -7.90 -8.42 -9.89
CA ASN A 229 -7.11 -9.27 -9.01
C ASN A 229 -5.96 -8.48 -8.36
N ILE A 230 -5.23 -7.66 -9.12
CA ILE A 230 -4.17 -6.78 -8.61
C ILE A 230 -4.74 -5.75 -7.61
N ARG A 231 -5.85 -5.07 -7.93
CA ARG A 231 -6.49 -4.15 -6.98
C ARG A 231 -6.91 -4.83 -5.67
N MET A 232 -7.40 -6.07 -5.75
CA MET A 232 -7.69 -6.86 -4.55
C MET A 232 -6.42 -7.24 -3.80
N ALA A 233 -5.36 -7.61 -4.51
CA ALA A 233 -4.07 -7.94 -3.93
C ALA A 233 -3.49 -6.76 -3.14
N ILE A 234 -3.62 -5.53 -3.65
CA ILE A 234 -3.25 -4.30 -2.92
C ILE A 234 -3.93 -4.26 -1.54
N ALA A 235 -5.25 -4.41 -1.51
CA ALA A 235 -5.99 -4.42 -0.24
C ALA A 235 -5.57 -5.60 0.66
N THR A 236 -5.40 -6.80 0.10
CA THR A 236 -4.95 -7.98 0.86
C THR A 236 -3.58 -7.74 1.50
N VAL A 237 -2.61 -7.23 0.73
CA VAL A 237 -1.22 -7.06 1.17
C VAL A 237 -1.12 -5.95 2.21
N ILE A 238 -1.76 -4.79 2.00
CA ILE A 238 -1.73 -3.70 2.99
C ILE A 238 -2.24 -4.18 4.35
N VAL A 239 -3.37 -4.89 4.36
CA VAL A 239 -3.95 -5.45 5.59
C VAL A 239 -3.10 -6.58 6.16
N PHE A 240 -2.47 -7.39 5.32
CA PHE A 240 -1.54 -8.45 5.73
C PHE A 240 -0.23 -7.91 6.30
N TRP A 241 0.22 -6.73 5.85
CA TRP A 241 1.46 -6.12 6.29
C TRP A 241 1.34 -5.47 7.67
N THR A 242 0.14 -5.01 8.06
CA THR A 242 -0.12 -4.46 9.41
C THR A 242 0.35 -5.37 10.56
N PRO A 243 -0.01 -6.67 10.63
CA PRO A 243 0.52 -7.55 11.67
C PRO A 243 2.03 -7.80 11.54
N ILE A 244 2.59 -7.78 10.32
CA ILE A 244 4.05 -7.92 10.11
C ILE A 244 4.77 -6.76 10.79
N GLU A 245 4.32 -5.52 10.56
CA GLU A 245 4.84 -4.32 11.21
C GLU A 245 4.74 -4.39 12.74
N ILE A 246 3.60 -4.85 13.27
CA ILE A 246 3.42 -5.00 14.73
C ILE A 246 4.40 -6.05 15.27
N MET A 247 4.57 -7.18 14.59
CA MET A 247 5.51 -8.23 15.02
C MET A 247 6.97 -7.77 14.91
N GLY A 248 7.30 -7.02 13.86
CA GLY A 248 8.59 -6.38 13.66
C GLY A 248 8.95 -5.44 14.79
N ARG A 249 8.02 -4.56 15.16
CA ARG A 249 8.19 -3.63 16.28
C ARG A 249 8.32 -4.32 17.64
N LEU A 250 7.76 -5.51 17.79
CA LEU A 250 7.96 -6.36 18.97
C LEU A 250 9.28 -7.13 18.95
N ASN A 251 10.15 -6.91 17.96
CA ASN A 251 11.41 -7.62 17.73
C ASN A 251 11.24 -9.16 17.68
N LEU A 252 10.11 -9.65 17.15
CA LEU A 252 9.84 -11.10 17.07
C LEU A 252 10.66 -11.79 15.98
N PHE A 253 11.07 -11.08 14.94
CA PHE A 253 11.89 -11.60 13.84
C PHE A 253 12.85 -10.53 13.32
N ASN A 254 14.01 -10.95 12.82
CA ASN A 254 14.92 -10.06 12.09
C ASN A 254 14.32 -9.76 10.71
N GLU A 255 13.95 -8.51 10.47
CA GLU A 255 13.41 -8.09 9.19
C GLU A 255 14.54 -8.04 8.13
N ILE A 256 14.48 -8.95 7.17
CA ILE A 256 15.48 -9.05 6.08
C ILE A 256 15.62 -7.72 5.33
N TRP A 257 14.54 -6.92 5.28
CA TRP A 257 14.48 -5.63 4.59
C TRP A 257 14.91 -4.44 5.45
N THR A 258 15.14 -4.57 6.76
CA THR A 258 15.68 -3.48 7.60
C THR A 258 17.21 -3.45 7.62
N ASP A 259 17.87 -4.54 7.23
CA ASP A 259 19.32 -4.60 6.97
C ASP A 259 19.62 -5.21 5.58
N PRO A 260 19.47 -4.42 4.50
CA PRO A 260 19.75 -4.87 3.15
C PRO A 260 21.24 -5.14 2.89
N LEU A 261 22.14 -4.58 3.71
CA LEU A 261 23.58 -4.75 3.54
C LEU A 261 24.09 -6.05 4.16
N GLY A 262 23.45 -6.53 5.23
CA GLY A 262 23.67 -7.86 5.80
C GLY A 262 23.08 -9.00 4.96
N HIS A 263 21.92 -8.77 4.33
CA HIS A 263 21.15 -9.81 3.62
C HIS A 263 21.12 -9.61 2.09
N LYS A 264 22.29 -9.35 1.49
CA LYS A 264 22.42 -9.00 0.06
C LYS A 264 21.83 -10.09 -0.85
N THR A 265 22.05 -11.36 -0.53
CA THR A 265 21.59 -12.49 -1.32
C THR A 265 20.07 -12.58 -1.38
N GLU A 266 19.42 -12.41 -0.24
CA GLU A 266 17.96 -12.47 -0.07
C GLU A 266 17.30 -11.31 -0.80
N VAL A 267 17.85 -10.09 -0.66
CA VAL A 267 17.36 -8.89 -1.35
C VAL A 267 17.48 -9.05 -2.88
N ILE A 268 18.59 -9.59 -3.38
CA ILE A 268 18.77 -9.84 -4.82
C ILE A 268 17.76 -10.88 -5.33
N VAL A 269 17.54 -11.98 -4.60
CA VAL A 269 16.57 -13.01 -4.97
C VAL A 269 15.15 -12.43 -5.01
N ILE A 270 14.77 -11.62 -4.01
CA ILE A 270 13.48 -10.92 -3.98
C ILE A 270 13.34 -10.01 -5.20
N LEU A 271 14.37 -9.21 -5.52
CA LEU A 271 14.35 -8.29 -6.64
C LEU A 271 14.22 -9.03 -7.99
N VAL A 272 15.00 -10.10 -8.20
CA VAL A 272 14.94 -10.91 -9.43
C VAL A 272 13.57 -11.56 -9.57
N THR A 273 13.04 -12.14 -8.49
CA THR A 273 11.70 -12.75 -8.50
C THR A 273 10.62 -11.72 -8.84
N PHE A 274 10.71 -10.53 -8.24
CA PHE A 274 9.80 -9.44 -8.50
C PHE A 274 9.83 -9.00 -9.97
N LEU A 275 11.03 -8.80 -10.54
CA LEU A 275 11.18 -8.42 -11.95
C LEU A 275 10.60 -9.47 -12.89
N LEU A 276 10.85 -10.77 -12.64
CA LEU A 276 10.28 -11.87 -13.43
C LEU A 276 8.75 -11.85 -13.39
N LEU A 277 8.15 -11.62 -12.22
CA LEU A 277 6.69 -11.56 -12.07
C LEU A 277 6.09 -10.34 -12.78
N VAL A 278 6.75 -9.17 -12.73
CA VAL A 278 6.30 -7.96 -13.43
C VAL A 278 6.39 -8.13 -14.95
N VAL A 279 7.47 -8.72 -15.45
CA VAL A 279 7.62 -9.05 -16.88
C VAL A 279 6.54 -10.04 -17.31
N TYR A 280 6.29 -11.08 -16.51
CA TYR A 280 5.22 -12.04 -16.77
C TYR A 280 3.84 -11.38 -16.82
N LEU A 281 3.50 -10.50 -15.87
CA LEU A 281 2.22 -9.77 -15.88
C LEU A 281 2.11 -8.86 -17.11
N SER A 282 3.19 -8.18 -17.47
CA SER A 282 3.24 -7.30 -18.64
C SER A 282 3.04 -8.08 -19.94
N TYR A 283 3.68 -9.25 -20.06
CA TYR A 283 3.51 -10.18 -21.18
C TYR A 283 2.09 -10.75 -21.24
N ALA A 284 1.53 -11.20 -20.10
CA ALA A 284 0.17 -11.71 -20.02
C ALA A 284 -0.86 -10.63 -20.39
N ALA A 285 -0.64 -9.39 -19.98
CA ALA A 285 -1.46 -8.23 -20.36
C ALA A 285 -1.36 -7.89 -21.85
N TYR A 286 -0.23 -8.17 -22.50
CA TYR A 286 -0.06 -7.99 -23.95
C TYR A 286 -0.75 -9.10 -24.76
N LYS A 287 -0.58 -10.37 -24.35
CA LYS A 287 -1.14 -11.53 -25.05
C LYS A 287 -2.67 -11.56 -25.03
N GLY A 288 -3.30 -11.05 -23.97
CA GLY A 288 -4.77 -10.90 -23.88
C GLY A 288 -5.41 -10.02 -24.96
N LYS A 289 -4.63 -9.21 -25.70
CA LYS A 289 -5.12 -8.43 -26.84
C LYS A 289 -5.26 -9.21 -28.16
N ARG A 290 -4.63 -10.39 -28.29
CA ARG A 290 -4.66 -11.17 -29.54
C ARG A 290 -5.87 -12.10 -29.69
N HIS A 291 -6.70 -12.23 -28.66
CA HIS A 291 -7.88 -13.11 -28.65
C HIS A 291 -9.23 -12.36 -28.56
N HIS A 292 -9.22 -11.04 -28.77
CA HIS A 292 -10.42 -10.23 -28.92
C HIS A 292 -10.42 -9.53 -30.26
#